data_AF-A0A392PRR2-F1
#
_entry.id   AF-A0A392PRR2-F1
#
_cell.length_a   1.000
_cell.length_b   1.000
_cell.length_c   1.000
_cell.angle_alpha   90.00
_cell.angle_beta   90.00
_cell.angle_gamma   90.00
#
_symmetry.space_group_name_H-M   'P 1'
#
loop_
_entity.id
_entity.type
_entity.pdbx_description
1 polymer ?
#
loop_
_entity_poly.entity_id
_entity_poly.type
_entity_poly.pdbx_seq_one_letter_code
_entity_poly.pdbx_strand_id
1 'polypeptide(L)'
;ENHFSGSRIDSSKLGEDPGIPVETSSEVEGATKVENNRSPTYRCKKCRRIVALQEHVVDHIPGEGETSFGWHKRRSGNPFNKSNESECSSIFIEPLRWMKD
;
A
#
# COMPACT_ATOMS: atom_id res chain seq x y z
N GLU A 1 -4.04 48.79 -26.01
CA GLU A 1 -3.42 47.66 -25.29
C GLU A 1 -1.92 47.59 -25.56
N ASN A 2 -1.09 47.31 -24.55
CA ASN A 2 0.29 46.86 -24.74
C ASN A 2 0.41 45.45 -24.17
N HIS A 3 0.56 44.45 -25.04
CA HIS A 3 0.79 43.07 -24.65
C HIS A 3 2.29 42.88 -24.39
N PHE A 4 2.66 42.67 -23.13
CA PHE A 4 4.03 42.29 -22.76
C PHE A 4 4.26 40.83 -23.15
N SER A 5 4.96 40.60 -24.27
CA SER A 5 5.49 39.29 -24.61
C SER A 5 6.71 39.02 -23.71
N GLY A 6 6.63 37.99 -22.87
CA GLY A 6 7.69 37.60 -21.95
C GLY A 6 8.99 37.30 -22.70
N SER A 7 10.06 38.00 -22.34
CA SER A 7 11.40 37.75 -22.84
C SER A 7 11.92 36.40 -22.30
N ARG A 8 12.47 35.57 -23.19
CA ARG A 8 13.13 34.31 -22.82
C ARG A 8 14.44 34.63 -22.10
N ILE A 9 14.53 34.23 -20.84
CA ILE A 9 15.79 34.29 -20.08
C ILE A 9 16.73 33.17 -20.53
N ASP A 10 18.00 33.50 -20.64
CA ASP A 10 19.08 32.59 -20.98
C ASP A 10 19.37 31.65 -19.79
N SER A 11 19.16 30.35 -20.02
CA SER A 11 19.30 29.29 -19.02
C SER A 11 20.73 29.14 -18.49
N SER A 12 21.72 29.73 -19.14
CA SER A 12 23.14 29.74 -18.75
C SER A 12 23.45 30.54 -17.47
N LYS A 13 22.45 31.24 -16.90
CA LYS A 13 22.56 32.04 -15.66
C LYS A 13 22.02 31.37 -14.40
N LEU A 14 21.47 30.17 -14.53
CA LEU A 14 21.00 29.40 -13.38
C LEU A 14 22.22 28.66 -12.79
N GLY A 15 22.59 29.00 -11.55
CA GLY A 15 23.66 28.30 -10.83
C GLY A 15 23.31 26.82 -10.60
N GLU A 16 24.30 25.99 -10.30
CA GLU A 16 24.07 24.56 -10.08
C GLU A 16 23.03 24.32 -8.96
N ASP A 17 22.06 23.45 -9.24
CA ASP A 17 21.00 23.05 -8.31
C ASP A 17 21.60 22.19 -7.18
N PRO A 18 21.46 22.57 -5.89
CA PRO A 18 21.99 21.81 -4.76
C PRO A 18 21.38 20.41 -4.57
N GLY A 19 20.46 19.98 -5.44
CA GLY A 19 19.76 18.70 -5.36
C GLY A 19 20.39 17.53 -6.13
N ILE A 20 21.51 17.69 -6.84
CA ILE A 20 22.12 16.59 -7.61
C ILE A 20 23.18 15.86 -6.76
N PRO A 21 23.04 14.54 -6.52
CA PRO A 21 24.09 13.76 -5.88
C PRO A 21 25.31 13.71 -6.79
N VAL A 22 26.47 14.07 -6.25
CA VAL A 22 27.75 13.84 -6.91
C VAL A 22 27.94 12.34 -7.08
N GLU A 23 27.95 11.88 -8.33
CA GLU A 23 28.28 10.50 -8.71
C GLU A 23 29.69 10.18 -8.22
N THR A 24 29.78 9.42 -7.11
CA THR A 24 30.99 8.70 -6.73
C THR A 24 30.96 7.34 -7.41
N SER A 25 31.90 7.15 -8.32
CA SER A 25 32.21 5.88 -8.94
C SER A 25 32.54 4.85 -7.87
N SER A 26 31.68 3.85 -7.73
CA SER A 26 32.07 2.56 -7.17
C SER A 26 31.28 1.49 -7.89
N GLU A 27 31.97 0.80 -8.80
CA GLU A 27 31.47 -0.40 -9.45
C GLU A 27 31.14 -1.46 -8.40
N VAL A 28 29.86 -1.82 -8.30
CA VAL A 28 29.46 -3.20 -8.02
C VAL A 28 28.29 -3.52 -8.94
N GLU A 29 28.60 -4.30 -9.96
CA GLU A 29 27.66 -5.02 -10.80
C GLU A 29 26.69 -5.81 -9.91
N GLY A 30 25.42 -5.45 -10.01
CA GLY A 30 24.34 -6.08 -9.30
C GLY A 30 23.03 -5.56 -9.87
N ALA A 31 22.76 -5.89 -11.14
CA ALA A 31 21.49 -5.64 -11.78
C ALA A 31 20.37 -6.40 -11.02
N THR A 32 19.89 -5.83 -9.92
CA THR A 32 18.61 -6.21 -9.35
C THR A 32 17.57 -5.63 -10.27
N LYS A 33 17.06 -6.49 -11.15
CA LYS A 33 15.79 -6.33 -11.87
C LYS A 33 14.81 -5.60 -10.92
N VAL A 34 14.55 -4.32 -11.18
CA VAL A 34 13.53 -3.55 -10.47
C VAL A 34 12.19 -4.06 -10.96
N GLU A 35 11.82 -5.25 -10.50
CA GLU A 35 10.44 -5.68 -10.46
C GLU A 35 9.71 -4.64 -9.62
N ASN A 36 8.68 -4.05 -10.20
CA ASN A 36 7.80 -3.11 -9.54
C ASN A 36 6.93 -3.89 -8.52
N ASN A 37 7.59 -4.49 -7.52
CA ASN A 37 7.01 -5.26 -6.42
C ASN A 37 6.38 -4.27 -5.44
N ARG A 38 5.32 -3.59 -5.91
CA ARG A 38 4.52 -2.73 -5.04
C ARG A 38 3.73 -3.63 -4.12
N SER A 39 4.22 -3.79 -2.90
CA SER A 39 3.46 -4.46 -1.84
C SER A 39 2.12 -3.74 -1.63
N PRO A 40 1.00 -4.48 -1.47
CA PRO A 40 -0.29 -3.87 -1.22
C PRO A 40 -0.28 -2.96 0.02
N THR A 41 -0.99 -1.83 -0.07
CA THR A 41 -1.21 -0.91 1.06
C THR A 41 -2.70 -0.78 1.34
N TYR A 42 -3.10 -0.91 2.60
CA TYR A 42 -4.50 -0.85 3.00
C TYR A 42 -4.86 0.58 3.39
N ARG A 43 -5.88 1.12 2.73
CA ARG A 43 -6.31 2.52 2.90
C ARG A 43 -7.77 2.59 3.32
N CYS A 44 -8.06 3.49 4.25
CA CYS A 44 -9.44 3.81 4.61
C CYS A 44 -10.18 4.36 3.38
N LYS A 45 -11.34 3.80 3.04
CA LYS A 45 -12.14 4.24 1.88
C LYS A 45 -12.63 5.69 2.01
N LYS A 46 -12.89 6.16 3.24
CA LYS A 46 -13.41 7.52 3.51
C LYS A 46 -12.31 8.59 3.47
N CYS A 47 -11.25 8.44 4.27
CA CYS A 47 -10.22 9.47 4.43
C CYS A 47 -8.91 9.18 3.68
N ARG A 48 -8.80 8.04 2.97
CA ARG A 48 -7.64 7.60 2.19
C ARG A 48 -6.32 7.41 2.97
N ARG A 49 -6.34 7.62 4.29
CA ARG A 49 -5.23 7.34 5.20
C ARG A 49 -4.84 5.86 5.12
N ILE A 50 -3.54 5.59 5.10
CA ILE A 50 -3.00 4.23 5.21
C ILE A 50 -3.26 3.73 6.64
N VAL A 51 -3.91 2.57 6.76
CA VAL A 51 -4.25 1.95 8.05
C VAL A 51 -3.39 0.73 8.35
N ALA A 52 -2.88 0.06 7.30
CA ALA A 52 -1.96 -1.07 7.41
C ALA A 52 -1.16 -1.24 6.10
N LEU A 53 -0.08 -2.02 6.17
CA LEU A 53 0.74 -2.47 5.04
C LEU A 53 0.59 -3.99 4.93
N GLN A 54 0.93 -4.57 3.77
CA GLN A 54 0.94 -6.02 3.58
C GLN A 54 1.78 -6.76 4.63
N GLU A 55 2.90 -6.17 5.05
CA GLU A 55 3.81 -6.72 6.05
C GLU A 55 3.18 -6.91 7.44
N HIS A 56 2.09 -6.20 7.73
CA HIS A 56 1.40 -6.33 9.00
C HIS A 56 0.30 -7.40 9.00
N VAL A 57 0.02 -8.02 7.84
CA VAL A 57 -1.07 -8.98 7.68
C VAL A 57 -0.65 -10.34 8.24
N VAL A 58 -1.55 -10.91 9.03
CA VAL A 58 -1.45 -12.29 9.51
C VAL A 58 -2.25 -13.18 8.58
N ASP A 59 -1.55 -14.04 7.84
CA ASP A 59 -2.17 -14.99 6.93
C ASP A 59 -3.01 -16.02 7.69
N HIS A 60 -4.12 -16.45 7.08
CA HIS A 60 -5.00 -17.46 7.66
C HIS A 60 -5.70 -18.27 6.57
N ILE A 61 -6.18 -19.45 6.95
CA ILE A 61 -6.97 -20.31 6.08
C ILE A 61 -8.44 -19.91 6.21
N PRO A 62 -9.13 -19.57 5.09
CA PRO A 62 -10.57 -19.29 5.12
C PRO A 62 -11.36 -20.44 5.76
N GLY A 63 -12.32 -20.10 6.64
CA GLY A 63 -13.23 -21.06 7.24
C GLY A 63 -12.72 -21.81 8.48
N GLU A 64 -11.42 -21.78 8.81
CA GLU A 64 -10.85 -22.47 9.98
C GLU A 64 -11.57 -22.07 11.29
N GLY A 65 -11.68 -20.77 11.54
CA GLY A 65 -12.33 -20.23 12.74
C GLY A 65 -13.86 -20.35 12.76
N GLU A 66 -14.50 -20.50 11.61
CA GLU A 66 -15.97 -20.57 11.50
C GLU A 66 -16.54 -21.86 12.11
N THR A 67 -15.77 -22.96 12.02
CA THR A 67 -16.16 -24.27 12.55
C THR A 67 -16.31 -24.27 14.07
N SER A 68 -15.47 -23.50 14.78
CA SER A 68 -15.49 -23.35 16.25
C SER A 68 -16.78 -22.71 16.78
N PHE A 69 -17.47 -21.92 15.97
CA PHE A 69 -18.75 -21.28 16.33
C PHE A 69 -19.97 -22.00 15.75
N GLY A 70 -19.78 -23.20 15.18
CA GLY A 70 -20.85 -23.98 14.57
C GLY A 70 -22.04 -24.26 15.51
N TRP A 71 -21.79 -24.43 16.81
CA TRP A 71 -22.86 -24.62 17.81
C TRP A 71 -23.73 -23.36 17.99
N HIS A 72 -23.15 -22.17 17.79
CA HIS A 72 -23.81 -20.88 18.00
C HIS A 72 -24.36 -20.26 16.71
N LYS A 73 -24.09 -20.87 15.54
CA LYS A 73 -24.86 -20.61 14.33
C LYS A 73 -26.30 -21.04 14.57
N ARG A 74 -27.10 -20.10 15.07
CA ARG A 74 -28.56 -20.20 15.08
C ARG A 74 -28.98 -20.70 13.70
N ARG A 75 -29.96 -21.62 13.66
CA ARG A 75 -30.56 -22.24 12.46
C ARG A 75 -31.20 -21.23 11.48
N SER A 76 -30.66 -20.04 11.29
CA SER A 76 -30.94 -19.23 10.11
C SER A 76 -30.16 -19.89 8.98
N GLY A 77 -30.86 -20.64 8.14
CA GLY A 77 -30.37 -21.00 6.82
C GLY A 77 -30.02 -19.72 6.10
N ASN A 78 -28.73 -19.35 6.14
CA ASN A 78 -28.24 -18.19 5.43
C ASN A 78 -27.90 -18.68 4.01
N PRO A 79 -28.61 -18.21 2.97
CA PRO A 79 -28.33 -18.60 1.58
C PRO A 79 -26.95 -18.11 1.10
N PHE A 80 -26.28 -17.25 1.88
CA PHE A 80 -24.91 -16.82 1.65
C PHE A 80 -23.88 -17.71 2.35
N ASN A 81 -24.16 -19.01 2.54
CA ASN A 81 -23.11 -19.97 2.84
C ASN A 81 -22.23 -20.10 1.59
N LYS A 82 -21.37 -19.09 1.40
CA LYS A 82 -20.35 -19.05 0.37
C LYS A 82 -19.17 -19.84 0.90
N SER A 83 -19.39 -21.13 1.13
CA SER A 83 -18.31 -22.12 1.35
C SER A 83 -17.31 -22.17 0.18
N ASN A 84 -17.63 -21.47 -0.91
CA ASN A 84 -16.87 -21.40 -2.15
C ASN A 84 -16.25 -20.01 -2.36
N GLU A 85 -16.42 -19.06 -1.42
CA GLU A 85 -15.63 -17.83 -1.45
C GLU A 85 -14.22 -18.15 -1.00
N SER A 86 -13.30 -18.20 -1.96
CA SER A 86 -11.87 -18.37 -1.73
C SER A 86 -11.23 -17.18 -0.99
N GLU A 87 -12.00 -16.13 -0.70
CA GLU A 87 -11.52 -14.87 -0.13
C GLU A 87 -12.30 -14.49 1.13
N CYS A 88 -11.57 -14.14 2.18
CA CYS A 88 -12.14 -13.70 3.45
C CYS A 88 -12.64 -12.25 3.37
N SER A 89 -13.74 -11.97 4.07
CA SER A 89 -14.32 -10.61 4.14
C SER A 89 -13.51 -9.64 4.99
N SER A 90 -12.58 -10.15 5.81
CA SER A 90 -11.80 -9.41 6.79
C SER A 90 -10.32 -9.80 6.70
N ILE A 91 -9.44 -8.85 7.02
CA ILE A 91 -8.01 -9.08 7.16
C ILE A 91 -7.64 -9.08 8.65
N PHE A 92 -6.68 -9.91 9.02
CA PHE A 92 -6.10 -9.91 10.36
C PHE A 92 -4.73 -9.25 10.28
N ILE A 93 -4.42 -8.40 11.25
CA ILE A 93 -3.16 -7.66 11.29
C ILE A 93 -2.58 -7.67 12.69
N GLU A 94 -1.25 -7.61 12.81
CA GLU A 94 -0.60 -7.40 14.09
C GLU A 94 -0.96 -6.01 14.68
N PRO A 95 -1.03 -5.85 16.01
CA PRO A 95 -1.36 -4.57 16.64
C PRO A 95 -0.37 -3.45 16.28
N LEU A 96 -0.87 -2.39 15.65
CA LEU A 96 -0.08 -1.23 15.24
C LEU A 96 -0.07 -0.15 16.32
N ARG A 97 0.92 0.74 16.24
CA ARG A 97 1.11 1.83 17.21
C ARG A 97 -0.15 2.69 17.42
N TRP A 98 -0.87 3.01 16.35
CA TRP A 98 -2.10 3.83 16.40
C TRP A 98 -3.28 3.14 17.10
N MET A 99 -3.21 1.83 17.34
CA MET A 99 -4.26 1.09 18.05
C MET A 99 -4.05 1.04 19.57
N LYS A 100 -2.89 1.50 20.06
CA LYS A 100 -2.48 1.37 21.47
C LYS A 100 -2.83 2.60 22.33
N ASP A 101 -3.51 3.58 21.74
CA ASP A 101 -3.90 4.83 22.41
C ASP A 101 -5.26 4.69 23.13
#